data_AF-A0A2X0SBL3-F1
#
_entry.id   AF-A0A2X0SBL3-F1
#
_cell.length_a   1.000
_cell.length_b   1.000
_cell.length_c   1.000
_cell.angle_alpha   90.00
_cell.angle_beta   90.00
_cell.angle_gamma   90.00
#
_symmetry.space_group_name_H-M   'P 1'
#
loop_
_entity.id
_entity.type
_entity.pdbx_description
1 polymer ?
#
loop_
_entity_poly.entity_id
_entity_poly.type
_entity_poly.pdbx_seq_one_letter_code
_entity_poly.pdbx_strand_id
1 'polypeptide(L)'
;MKLCWNDWKPMLDTPEGQAWFRPIGLLGEDDFGLDQDELTKTPPRRSKIALQIPEAVVAIYEYWIPFRQAVYERETAKSMQPKVGRNDLCPCGSGKKFKKCCGLAANLH
;
A
#
# COMPACT_ATOMS: atom_id res chain seq x y z
N MET A 1 14.39 7.86 -3.74
CA MET A 1 13.28 6.94 -3.42
C MET A 1 12.06 7.44 -4.20
N LYS A 2 11.70 6.83 -5.33
CA LYS A 2 10.48 7.22 -6.04
C LYS A 2 9.30 6.58 -5.31
N LEU A 3 8.36 7.39 -4.84
CA LEU A 3 7.09 6.87 -4.34
C LEU A 3 6.49 5.96 -5.42
N CYS A 4 5.99 4.79 -5.03
CA CYS A 4 5.20 3.97 -5.93
C CYS A 4 3.86 4.69 -6.16
N TRP A 5 3.80 5.53 -7.19
CA TRP A 5 2.64 6.39 -7.43
C TRP A 5 1.33 5.59 -7.57
N ASN A 6 1.41 4.41 -8.17
CA ASN A 6 0.26 3.52 -8.35
C ASN A 6 -0.32 3.02 -7.02
N ASP A 7 0.51 2.82 -5.99
CA ASP A 7 0.03 2.36 -4.69
C ASP A 7 -0.69 3.47 -3.93
N TRP A 8 -0.34 4.74 -4.19
CA TRP A 8 -0.95 5.89 -3.53
C TRP A 8 -2.18 6.42 -4.27
N LYS A 9 -2.32 6.05 -5.55
CA LYS A 9 -3.42 6.46 -6.42
C LYS A 9 -4.82 6.28 -5.81
N PRO A 10 -5.18 5.17 -5.14
CA PRO A 10 -6.50 5.01 -4.54
C PRO A 10 -6.86 6.13 -3.56
N MET A 11 -5.89 6.57 -2.75
CA MET A 11 -6.08 7.68 -1.81
C MET A 11 -6.05 9.03 -2.54
N LEU A 12 -5.09 9.23 -3.45
CA LEU A 12 -4.90 10.52 -4.13
C LEU A 12 -5.97 10.82 -5.19
N ASP A 13 -6.75 9.83 -5.62
CA ASP A 13 -7.89 10.06 -6.50
C ASP A 13 -9.11 10.63 -5.75
N THR A 14 -9.09 10.69 -4.40
CA THR A 14 -10.16 11.32 -3.60
C THR A 14 -9.81 12.77 -3.22
N PRO A 15 -10.81 13.67 -3.13
CA PRO A 15 -10.59 15.04 -2.67
C PRO A 15 -9.98 15.11 -1.27
N GLU A 16 -10.39 14.22 -0.38
CA GLU A 16 -9.91 14.15 1.00
C GLU A 16 -8.45 13.71 1.03
N GLY A 17 -8.08 12.68 0.26
CA GLY A 17 -6.71 12.20 0.17
C GLY A 17 -5.76 13.24 -0.42
N GLN A 18 -6.22 14.01 -1.42
CA GLN A 18 -5.47 15.16 -1.93
C GLN A 18 -5.29 16.23 -0.85
N ALA A 19 -6.34 16.54 -0.09
CA ALA A 19 -6.27 17.53 1.00
C ALA A 19 -5.28 17.10 2.10
N TRP A 20 -5.26 15.83 2.48
CA TRP A 20 -4.30 15.30 3.46
C TRP A 20 -2.87 15.30 2.94
N PHE A 21 -2.65 14.97 1.67
CA PHE A 21 -1.32 14.94 1.08
C PHE A 21 -0.75 16.34 0.81
N ARG A 22 -1.62 17.32 0.53
CA ARG A 22 -1.26 18.69 0.17
C ARG A 22 -0.22 19.36 1.09
N PRO A 23 -0.35 19.39 2.42
CA PRO A 23 0.66 20.03 3.28
C PRO A 23 2.03 19.34 3.22
N ILE A 24 2.07 18.03 2.99
CA ILE A 24 3.31 17.26 2.84
C ILE A 24 3.96 17.57 1.48
N GLY A 25 3.17 17.58 0.40
CA GLY A 25 3.64 17.93 -0.95
C GLY A 25 4.19 19.36 -1.03
N LEU A 26 3.41 20.34 -0.55
CA LEU A 26 3.81 21.76 -0.55
C LEU A 26 5.13 22.01 0.19
N LEU A 27 5.40 21.27 1.27
CA LEU A 27 6.61 21.45 2.07
C LEU A 27 7.80 20.58 1.63
N GLY A 28 7.56 19.58 0.77
CA GLY A 28 8.52 18.54 0.43
C GLY A 28 8.96 18.45 -1.04
N GLU A 29 8.31 19.14 -1.98
CA GLU A 29 8.76 19.20 -3.38
C GLU A 29 9.88 20.25 -3.57
N ASP A 30 10.90 19.88 -4.35
CA ASP A 30 12.00 20.76 -4.75
C ASP A 30 11.64 21.64 -5.98
N ASP A 31 10.61 21.25 -6.75
CA ASP A 31 10.12 21.95 -7.94
C ASP A 31 8.81 22.69 -7.62
N PHE A 32 8.87 24.02 -7.55
CA PHE A 32 7.71 24.85 -7.21
C PHE A 32 6.98 25.36 -8.47
N GLY A 33 5.66 25.18 -8.51
CA GLY A 33 4.78 25.98 -9.37
C GLY A 33 4.51 27.36 -8.76
N LEU A 34 4.10 28.35 -9.57
CA LEU A 34 3.84 29.73 -9.11
C LEU A 34 2.91 29.80 -7.88
N ASP A 35 1.86 28.97 -7.84
CA ASP A 35 0.92 28.91 -6.72
C ASP A 35 1.51 28.25 -5.46
N GLN A 36 2.42 27.27 -5.64
CA GLN A 36 3.13 26.61 -4.52
C GLN A 36 4.16 27.56 -3.88
N ASP A 37 4.89 28.30 -4.72
CA ASP A 37 5.86 29.31 -4.30
C ASP A 37 5.19 30.38 -3.44
N GLU A 38 4.00 30.85 -3.80
CA GLU A 38 3.31 31.86 -3.01
C GLU A 38 2.88 31.33 -1.63
N LEU A 39 2.34 30.11 -1.57
CA LEU A 39 1.85 29.50 -0.33
C LEU A 39 2.98 29.15 0.65
N THR A 40 4.19 28.93 0.15
CA THR A 40 5.34 28.47 0.96
C THR A 40 6.46 29.51 1.06
N LYS A 41 6.28 30.70 0.48
CA LYS A 41 7.28 31.77 0.35
C LYS A 41 7.91 32.25 1.65
N THR A 42 7.15 32.27 2.74
CA THR A 42 7.59 32.88 4.01
C THR A 42 7.60 31.87 5.15
N PRO A 43 8.51 32.01 6.13
CA PRO A 43 8.55 31.12 7.29
C PRO A 43 7.21 30.99 8.04
N PRO A 44 6.45 32.09 8.29
CA PRO A 44 5.15 31.98 8.95
C PRO A 44 4.10 31.19 8.15
N ARG A 45 4.10 31.33 6.81
CA ARG A 45 3.18 30.57 5.95
C ARG A 45 3.52 29.07 5.98
N ARG A 46 4.81 28.73 5.90
CA ARG A 46 5.29 27.35 6.04
C ARG A 46 4.92 26.75 7.39
N SER A 47 5.09 27.49 8.48
CA SER A 47 4.67 27.05 9.82
C SER A 47 3.16 26.75 9.89
N LYS A 48 2.32 27.60 9.30
CA LYS A 48 0.87 27.38 9.26
C LYS A 48 0.48 26.12 8.50
N ILE A 49 1.15 25.82 7.39
CA ILE A 49 0.95 24.58 6.63
C ILE A 49 1.44 23.37 7.44
N ALA A 50 2.60 23.48 8.10
CA ALA A 50 3.16 22.39 8.91
C ALA A 50 2.25 21.96 10.06
N LEU A 51 1.46 22.89 10.62
CA LEU A 51 0.46 22.58 11.66
C LEU A 51 -0.65 21.64 11.17
N GLN A 52 -0.86 21.51 9.87
CA GLN A 52 -1.86 20.59 9.29
C GLN A 52 -1.34 19.16 9.14
N ILE A 53 -0.01 18.97 9.19
CA ILE A 53 0.61 17.65 8.98
C ILE A 53 0.16 16.60 10.01
N PRO A 54 0.10 16.88 11.32
CA PRO A 54 -0.24 15.84 12.30
C PRO A 54 -1.60 15.19 12.03
N GLU A 55 -2.64 15.99 11.79
CA GLU A 55 -3.98 15.51 11.48
C GLU A 55 -4.03 14.77 10.14
N ALA A 56 -3.35 15.32 9.12
CA ALA A 56 -3.24 14.68 7.82
C ALA A 56 -2.57 13.29 7.90
N VAL A 57 -1.52 13.14 8.71
CA VAL A 57 -0.84 11.85 8.90
C VAL A 57 -1.75 10.82 9.56
N VAL A 58 -2.55 11.22 10.56
CA VAL A 58 -3.53 10.33 11.18
C VAL A 58 -4.58 9.90 10.16
N ALA A 59 -5.14 10.84 9.38
CA ALA A 59 -6.14 10.53 8.38
C ALA A 59 -5.61 9.60 7.27
N ILE A 60 -4.38 9.84 6.79
CA ILE A 60 -3.70 8.94 5.84
C ILE A 60 -3.52 7.55 6.47
N TYR A 61 -3.08 7.47 7.73
CA TYR A 61 -2.92 6.19 8.42
C TYR A 61 -4.25 5.41 8.49
N GLU A 62 -5.33 6.09 8.88
CA GLU A 62 -6.67 5.53 9.01
C GLU A 62 -7.24 5.05 7.68
N TYR A 63 -7.07 5.83 6.61
CA TYR A 63 -7.46 5.45 5.25
C TYR A 63 -6.89 4.09 4.85
N TRP A 64 -5.63 3.81 5.22
CA TRP A 64 -4.94 2.55 4.89
C TRP A 64 -5.16 1.41 5.89
N ILE A 65 -5.88 1.61 7.01
CA ILE A 65 -6.16 0.53 7.98
C ILE A 65 -6.93 -0.64 7.32
N PRO A 66 -8.05 -0.42 6.61
CA PRO A 66 -8.83 -1.53 6.05
C PRO A 66 -8.05 -2.35 5.01
N PHE A 67 -7.23 -1.68 4.20
CA PHE A 67 -6.38 -2.35 3.21
C PHE A 67 -5.34 -3.26 3.87
N ARG A 68 -4.70 -2.79 4.95
CA ARG A 68 -3.73 -3.59 5.71
C ARG A 68 -4.41 -4.76 6.43
N GLN A 69 -5.60 -4.55 6.98
CA GLN A 69 -6.40 -5.63 7.58
C GLN A 69 -6.78 -6.70 6.56
N ALA A 70 -7.26 -6.31 5.38
CA ALA A 70 -7.58 -7.25 4.30
C ALA A 70 -6.35 -8.06 3.84
N VAL A 71 -5.18 -7.41 3.79
CA VAL A 71 -3.89 -8.08 3.49
C VAL A 71 -3.50 -9.08 4.59
N TYR A 72 -3.68 -8.71 5.85
CA TYR A 72 -3.41 -9.60 6.98
C TYR A 72 -4.37 -10.81 7.01
N GLU A 73 -5.66 -10.57 6.73
CA GLU A 73 -6.69 -11.61 6.70
C GLU A 73 -6.45 -12.63 5.59
N ARG A 74 -6.16 -12.19 4.35
CA ARG A 74 -5.83 -13.11 3.25
C ARG A 74 -4.59 -13.96 3.55
N GLU A 75 -3.59 -13.38 4.22
CA GLU A 75 -2.34 -14.07 4.55
C GLU A 75 -2.56 -15.10 5.66
N THR A 76 -3.35 -14.73 6.67
CA THR A 76 -3.79 -15.64 7.73
C THR A 76 -4.60 -16.79 7.16
N ALA A 77 -5.59 -16.49 6.31
CA ALA A 77 -6.41 -17.50 5.65
C ALA A 77 -5.57 -18.46 4.78
N LYS A 78 -4.60 -17.93 4.02
CA LYS A 78 -3.64 -18.73 3.25
C LYS A 78 -2.79 -19.63 4.15
N SER A 79 -2.38 -19.15 5.32
CA SER A 79 -1.63 -19.94 6.29
C SER A 79 -2.46 -21.02 6.98
N MET A 80 -3.78 -20.83 7.11
CA MET A 80 -4.71 -21.83 7.66
C MET A 80 -5.05 -22.95 6.67
N GLN A 81 -4.80 -22.76 5.37
CA GLN A 81 -5.02 -23.82 4.39
C GLN A 81 -4.10 -25.01 4.70
N PRO A 82 -4.64 -26.24 4.73
CA PRO A 82 -3.84 -27.43 5.02
C PRO A 82 -2.71 -27.54 3.99
N LYS A 83 -1.47 -27.50 4.50
CA LYS A 83 -0.29 -27.66 3.65
C LYS A 83 -0.29 -29.09 3.11
N VAL A 84 -0.47 -29.25 1.80
CA VAL A 84 -0.34 -30.56 1.16
C VAL A 84 1.08 -31.08 1.38
N GLY A 85 1.19 -32.23 2.05
CA GLY A 85 2.47 -32.88 2.26
C GLY A 85 3.04 -33.35 0.93
N ARG A 86 4.37 -33.27 0.79
CA ARG A 86 5.07 -33.66 -0.44
C ARG A 86 4.74 -35.09 -0.90
N ASN A 87 4.39 -35.99 0.03
CA ASN A 87 4.03 -37.38 -0.24
C ASN A 87 2.53 -37.67 -0.28
N ASP A 88 1.67 -36.69 0.05
CA ASP A 88 0.21 -36.87 0.10
C ASP A 88 -0.37 -36.97 -1.30
N LEU A 89 -1.61 -37.45 -1.42
CA LEU A 89 -2.33 -37.45 -2.69
C LEU A 89 -2.50 -36.02 -3.21
N CYS A 90 -2.27 -35.84 -4.51
CA CYS A 90 -2.31 -34.53 -5.13
C CYS A 90 -3.76 -34.02 -5.23
N PRO A 91 -4.05 -32.77 -4.80
CA PRO A 91 -5.42 -32.23 -4.76
C PRO A 91 -6.05 -32.01 -6.15
N CYS A 92 -5.29 -32.14 -7.24
CA CYS A 92 -5.82 -32.08 -8.61
C CYS A 92 -6.59 -33.33 -9.06
N GLY A 93 -6.73 -34.35 -8.20
CA GLY A 93 -7.49 -35.57 -8.50
C GLY A 93 -6.74 -36.61 -9.35
N SER A 94 -5.44 -36.42 -9.62
CA SER A 94 -4.66 -37.33 -10.46
C SER A 94 -4.34 -38.70 -9.82
N GLY A 95 -4.62 -38.88 -8.53
CA GLY A 95 -4.24 -40.07 -7.76
C GLY A 95 -2.74 -40.22 -7.49
N LYS A 96 -1.89 -39.29 -7.96
CA LYS A 96 -0.43 -39.31 -7.76
C LYS A 96 -0.05 -38.60 -6.46
N LYS A 97 1.13 -38.91 -5.90
CA LYS A 97 1.73 -38.13 -4.80
C LYS A 97 2.01 -36.70 -5.27
N PHE A 98 1.81 -35.68 -4.42
CA PHE A 98 1.99 -34.26 -4.76
C PHE A 98 3.33 -33.97 -5.44
N LYS A 99 4.44 -34.51 -4.90
CA LYS A 99 5.79 -34.38 -5.49
C LYS A 99 6.00 -34.95 -6.88
N LYS A 100 5.08 -35.79 -7.35
CA LYS A 100 5.11 -36.41 -8.69
C LYS A 100 4.03 -35.82 -9.60
N CYS A 101 3.38 -34.73 -9.20
CA CYS A 101 2.31 -34.07 -9.94
C CYS A 101 2.46 -32.54 -9.85
N CYS A 102 1.55 -31.82 -9.20
CA CYS A 102 1.58 -30.35 -9.09
C CYS A 102 2.78 -29.81 -8.30
N GLY A 103 3.40 -30.62 -7.43
CA GLY A 103 4.61 -30.24 -6.69
C GLY A 103 5.93 -30.49 -7.43
N LEU A 104 5.89 -30.81 -8.72
CA LEU A 104 7.09 -30.90 -9.57
C LEU A 104 7.54 -29.49 -9.98
N ALA A 105 8.84 -29.23 -9.96
CA ALA A 105 9.41 -27.94 -10.36
C ALA A 105 9.03 -27.52 -11.80
N ALA A 106 8.78 -28.49 -12.69
CA ALA A 106 8.32 -28.23 -14.05
C ALA A 106 6.88 -27.70 -14.16
N ASN A 107 6.08 -27.79 -13.10
CA ASN A 107 4.66 -27.39 -13.07
C ASN A 107 4.38 -26.20 -12.14
N LEU A 108 5.41 -25.56 -11.58
CA LEU A 108 5.29 -24.33 -10.80
C LEU A 108 5.46 -23.14 -11.76
N HIS A 109 4.33 -22.53 -12.14
CA HIS A 109 4.28 -21.26 -12.88
C HIS A 109 4.54 -20.08 -11.95
#